data_AF-A0A946TWM7-F1
#
_entry.id   AF-A0A946TWM7-F1
#
_cell.length_a   1.000
_cell.length_b   1.000
_cell.length_c   1.000
_cell.angle_alpha   90.00
_cell.angle_beta   90.00
_cell.angle_gamma   90.00
#
_symmetry.space_group_name_H-M   'P 1'
#
loop_
_entity.id
_entity.type
_entity.pdbx_description
1 polymer ?
#
loop_
_entity_poly.entity_id
_entity_poly.type
_entity_poly.pdbx_seq_one_letter_code
_entity_poly.pdbx_strand_id
1 'polypeptide(L)'
;IRPGQSLTEDFRTRVVERGTVKGKGYRIVSDFPLGLFHVVKRRRGMEVMQVYPRPMLTAAIKSTVVGGGEGNSLMSFMNNNDGEICGSREFQKGDKVNQIIWPAYARIGRLYVRDYDYSQPQRYSLVFHSYSPSGKLIWPEVFEHAISLVTGLILMCRDQNIPFEICGPFTGWEMIEIENPRFISEVLKCLAEAQHDPESDLEVVSKVLMTLSGTHPVFVISEASVDTWADKLPQLPRVINCVDNEVLKSKKPKLKDFRSVA
;
A
#
# COMPACT_ATOMS: atom_id res chain seq x y z
N ILE A 1 23.77 -19.88 -39.03
CA ILE A 1 22.84 -21.03 -39.06
C ILE A 1 23.14 -21.82 -40.33
N ARG A 2 23.45 -23.13 -40.25
CA ARG A 2 23.71 -23.92 -41.46
C ARG A 2 22.40 -24.17 -42.24
N PRO A 3 22.45 -24.48 -43.54
CA PRO A 3 21.26 -24.84 -44.30
C PRO A 3 20.47 -25.96 -43.61
N GLY A 4 19.16 -25.77 -43.45
CA GLY A 4 18.26 -26.74 -42.80
C GLY A 4 18.25 -26.73 -41.26
N GLN A 5 19.07 -25.90 -40.60
CA GLN A 5 19.06 -25.77 -39.14
C GLN A 5 18.07 -24.70 -38.67
N SER A 6 17.41 -24.97 -37.54
CA SER A 6 16.62 -23.99 -36.78
C SER A 6 17.43 -23.53 -35.57
N LEU A 7 17.29 -22.25 -35.22
CA LEU A 7 17.82 -21.67 -33.99
C LEU A 7 16.65 -21.03 -33.24
N THR A 8 16.49 -21.36 -31.97
CA THR A 8 15.52 -20.75 -31.07
C THR A 8 16.30 -19.88 -30.08
N GLU A 9 15.93 -18.61 -30.00
CA GLU A 9 16.52 -17.64 -29.07
C GLU A 9 15.40 -16.97 -28.28
N ASP A 10 15.59 -16.88 -26.96
CA ASP A 10 14.63 -16.26 -26.06
C ASP A 10 15.05 -14.83 -25.74
N PHE A 11 14.21 -13.87 -26.10
CA PHE A 11 14.44 -12.45 -25.81
C PHE A 11 13.65 -12.02 -24.58
N ARG A 12 14.36 -11.51 -23.56
CA ARG A 12 13.72 -10.94 -22.37
C ARG A 12 13.49 -9.44 -22.61
N THR A 13 12.26 -9.01 -22.36
CA THR A 13 11.90 -7.59 -22.36
C THR A 13 11.36 -7.19 -20.99
N ARG A 14 11.53 -5.92 -20.63
CA ARG A 14 10.97 -5.35 -19.40
C ARG A 14 9.87 -4.38 -19.77
N VAL A 15 8.71 -4.56 -19.15
CA VAL A 15 7.64 -3.56 -19.19
C VAL A 15 7.79 -2.68 -17.95
N VAL A 16 7.91 -1.37 -18.18
CA VAL A 16 8.21 -0.39 -17.13
C VAL A 16 6.95 0.26 -16.60
N GLU A 17 5.98 0.53 -17.48
CA GLU A 17 4.72 1.19 -17.15
C GLU A 17 3.64 0.15 -16.81
N ARG A 18 2.80 0.48 -15.81
CA ARG A 18 1.58 -0.26 -15.48
C ARG A 18 0.47 0.02 -16.49
N GLY A 19 -0.58 -0.79 -16.45
CA GLY A 19 -1.75 -0.68 -17.31
C GLY A 19 -1.75 -1.67 -18.47
N THR A 20 -2.57 -1.39 -19.47
CA THR A 20 -2.79 -2.29 -20.61
C THR A 20 -1.68 -2.11 -21.65
N VAL A 21 -0.75 -3.06 -21.72
CA VAL A 21 0.35 -3.04 -22.68
C VAL A 21 0.05 -3.97 -23.85
N LYS A 22 0.05 -3.41 -25.05
CA LYS A 22 -0.02 -4.19 -26.29
C LYS A 22 1.35 -4.73 -26.65
N GLY A 23 1.40 -5.98 -27.08
CA GLY A 23 2.60 -6.67 -27.53
C GLY A 23 3.33 -5.85 -28.58
N LYS A 24 4.57 -5.47 -28.27
CA LYS A 24 5.45 -4.82 -29.24
C LYS A 24 5.91 -5.92 -30.19
N GLY A 25 5.50 -5.82 -31.45
CA GLY A 25 5.92 -6.76 -32.49
C GLY A 25 7.44 -6.80 -32.66
N TYR A 26 7.95 -7.87 -33.26
CA TYR A 26 9.37 -8.04 -33.51
C TYR A 26 9.72 -7.87 -34.99
N ARG A 27 10.96 -7.46 -35.24
CA ARG A 27 11.55 -7.36 -36.57
C ARG A 27 12.76 -8.27 -36.63
N ILE A 28 12.76 -9.20 -37.57
CA ILE A 28 13.91 -10.03 -37.92
C ILE A 28 14.54 -9.41 -39.16
N VAL A 29 15.85 -9.17 -39.09
CA VAL A 29 16.65 -8.65 -40.20
C VAL A 29 17.74 -9.66 -40.49
N SER A 30 17.99 -9.94 -41.77
CA SER A 30 19.07 -10.81 -42.21
C SER A 30 19.77 -10.21 -43.40
N ASP A 31 21.09 -10.15 -43.29
CA ASP A 31 22.00 -9.73 -44.36
C ASP A 31 22.76 -10.93 -44.96
N PHE A 32 22.33 -12.15 -44.64
CA PHE A 32 22.98 -13.39 -45.06
C PHE A 32 22.85 -13.63 -46.58
N PRO A 33 23.84 -14.23 -47.26
CA PRO A 33 25.13 -14.73 -46.74
C PRO A 33 26.30 -13.73 -46.72
N LEU A 34 26.28 -12.67 -47.54
CA LEU A 34 27.44 -11.79 -47.79
C LEU A 34 27.13 -10.30 -47.63
N GLY A 35 25.99 -9.93 -47.05
CA GLY A 35 25.52 -8.54 -47.02
C GLY A 35 24.92 -8.04 -48.33
N LEU A 36 24.81 -8.90 -49.34
CA LEU A 36 24.27 -8.56 -50.66
C LEU A 36 22.74 -8.47 -50.69
N PHE A 37 22.06 -9.06 -49.71
CA PHE A 37 20.61 -9.08 -49.61
C PHE A 37 20.21 -8.54 -48.25
N HIS A 38 19.15 -7.73 -48.21
CA HIS A 38 18.57 -7.23 -46.96
C HIS A 38 17.14 -7.76 -46.83
N VAL A 39 16.95 -8.78 -46.01
CA VAL A 39 15.64 -9.38 -45.78
C VAL A 39 15.10 -8.92 -44.44
N VAL A 40 13.96 -8.23 -44.47
CA VAL A 40 13.26 -7.76 -43.27
C VAL A 40 11.92 -8.47 -43.15
N LYS A 41 11.72 -9.20 -42.04
CA LYS A 41 10.44 -9.79 -41.68
C LYS A 41 9.91 -9.10 -40.43
N ARG A 42 8.70 -8.54 -40.52
CA ARG A 42 8.02 -7.92 -39.38
C ARG A 42 6.85 -8.81 -38.94
N ARG A 43 6.71 -8.97 -37.63
CA ARG A 43 5.53 -9.58 -37.01
C ARG A 43 4.98 -8.60 -35.99
N ARG A 44 3.66 -8.40 -36.01
CA ARG A 44 2.98 -7.58 -35.01
C ARG A 44 2.71 -8.47 -33.80
N GLY A 45 2.99 -7.94 -32.61
CA GLY A 45 2.48 -8.53 -31.38
C GLY A 45 0.99 -8.23 -31.31
N MET A 46 0.19 -9.26 -31.10
CA MET A 46 -1.26 -9.13 -30.92
C MET A 46 -1.66 -9.40 -29.47
N GLU A 47 -0.69 -9.77 -28.64
CA GLU A 47 -0.91 -10.06 -27.23
C GLU A 47 -1.28 -8.77 -26.50
N VAL A 48 -2.23 -8.85 -25.59
CA VAL A 48 -2.57 -7.77 -24.66
C VAL A 48 -2.22 -8.26 -23.27
N MET A 49 -1.36 -7.54 -22.57
CA MET A 49 -0.94 -7.86 -21.23
C MET A 49 -1.40 -6.76 -20.28
N GLN A 50 -2.04 -7.17 -19.17
CA GLN A 50 -2.32 -6.27 -18.06
C GLN A 50 -1.11 -6.25 -17.12
N VAL A 51 -0.52 -5.08 -16.91
CA VAL A 51 0.59 -4.89 -15.97
C VAL A 51 0.06 -4.22 -14.73
N TYR A 52 0.06 -4.94 -13.60
CA TYR A 52 -0.31 -4.38 -12.31
C TYR A 52 0.80 -3.49 -11.76
N PRO A 53 0.45 -2.50 -10.91
CA PRO A 53 1.45 -1.69 -10.25
C PRO A 53 2.40 -2.54 -9.42
N ARG A 54 3.65 -2.09 -9.29
CA ARG A 54 4.63 -2.76 -8.44
C ARG A 54 4.26 -2.51 -6.97
N PRO A 55 4.05 -3.54 -6.14
CA PRO A 55 3.76 -3.32 -4.73
C PRO A 55 4.98 -2.73 -4.03
N MET A 56 4.73 -1.73 -3.18
CA MET A 56 5.73 -1.20 -2.27
C MET A 56 5.10 -1.04 -0.89
N LEU A 57 5.79 -1.48 0.16
CA LEU A 57 5.33 -1.30 1.53
C LEU A 57 6.53 -0.92 2.39
N THR A 58 6.43 0.18 3.11
CA THR A 58 7.49 0.59 4.04
C THR A 58 7.41 -0.24 5.33
N ALA A 59 8.56 -0.44 5.98
CA ALA A 59 8.60 -1.14 7.27
C ALA A 59 7.70 -0.47 8.33
N ALA A 60 7.62 0.87 8.30
CA ALA A 60 6.73 1.63 9.17
C ALA A 60 5.26 1.25 8.99
N ILE A 61 4.75 1.25 7.73
CA ILE A 61 3.36 0.87 7.44
C ILE A 61 3.12 -0.59 7.83
N LYS A 62 4.06 -1.49 7.50
CA LYS A 62 3.97 -2.90 7.88
C LYS A 62 3.84 -3.07 9.40
N SER A 63 4.64 -2.33 10.18
CA SER A 63 4.57 -2.37 11.65
C SER A 63 3.24 -1.83 12.21
N THR A 64 2.66 -0.79 11.60
CA THR A 64 1.39 -0.20 12.05
C THR A 64 0.20 -1.10 11.74
N VAL A 65 0.21 -1.80 10.60
CA VAL A 65 -0.87 -2.71 10.21
C VAL A 65 -0.78 -4.03 10.98
N VAL A 66 0.40 -4.60 11.11
CA VAL A 66 0.56 -5.95 11.68
C VAL A 66 0.41 -5.96 13.20
N GLY A 67 0.42 -4.80 13.87
CA GLY A 67 0.39 -4.70 15.33
C GLY A 67 1.65 -5.24 16.03
N GLY A 68 2.39 -6.14 15.37
CA GLY A 68 3.63 -6.76 15.82
C GLY A 68 4.84 -5.84 15.64
N GLY A 69 5.56 -5.63 16.73
CA GLY A 69 6.83 -4.94 16.74
C GLY A 69 7.87 -5.66 15.86
N GLU A 70 8.27 -5.00 14.79
CA GLU A 70 9.62 -5.06 14.26
C GLU A 70 10.11 -3.63 14.05
N GLY A 71 11.35 -3.38 14.48
CA GLY A 71 11.90 -2.06 14.73
C GLY A 71 12.08 -1.14 13.53
N ASN A 72 12.34 0.12 13.88
CA ASN A 72 12.72 1.26 13.04
C ASN A 72 11.61 2.15 12.43
N SER A 73 10.53 2.39 13.16
CA SER A 73 9.67 3.57 12.92
C SER A 73 10.06 4.70 13.89
N LEU A 74 10.80 5.68 13.36
CA LEU A 74 10.81 7.04 13.88
C LEU A 74 9.35 7.47 14.13
N MET A 75 9.12 8.06 15.30
CA MET A 75 7.82 8.42 15.88
C MET A 75 7.01 7.24 16.43
N SER A 76 7.24 7.01 17.72
CA SER A 76 6.23 6.84 18.76
C SER A 76 4.79 7.18 18.32
N PHE A 77 4.05 6.20 17.79
CA PHE A 77 2.59 6.20 17.90
C PHE A 77 2.22 5.65 19.28
N MET A 78 2.53 6.45 20.31
CA MET A 78 2.18 6.18 21.70
C MET A 78 0.68 6.41 21.93
N ASN A 79 0.09 5.51 22.72
CA ASN A 79 -1.21 5.61 23.43
C ASN A 79 -2.48 5.42 22.61
N ASN A 80 -2.64 4.27 21.96
CA ASN A 80 -3.90 3.51 21.91
C ASN A 80 -3.62 2.10 21.33
N ASN A 81 -2.49 1.51 21.72
CA ASN A 81 -2.21 0.12 21.42
C ASN A 81 -2.63 -0.67 22.66
N ASP A 82 -3.95 -0.69 22.90
CA ASP A 82 -4.60 -1.45 23.96
C ASP A 82 -4.63 -2.93 23.57
N GLY A 83 -3.47 -3.47 23.19
CA GLY A 83 -3.28 -4.91 23.28
C GLY A 83 -3.39 -5.26 24.76
N GLU A 84 -4.24 -6.20 25.11
CA GLU A 84 -4.27 -6.70 26.48
C GLU A 84 -2.90 -7.33 26.77
N ILE A 85 -2.39 -7.08 27.98
CA ILE A 85 -1.14 -7.72 28.42
C ILE A 85 -1.47 -9.20 28.58
N CYS A 86 -1.04 -10.00 27.60
CA CYS A 86 -1.31 -11.44 27.57
C CYS A 86 -0.31 -12.19 28.45
N GLY A 87 0.89 -11.63 28.66
CA GLY A 87 1.88 -12.23 29.54
C GLY A 87 3.24 -11.56 29.53
N SER A 88 4.27 -12.36 29.77
CA SER A 88 5.66 -11.96 29.69
C SER A 88 6.46 -13.03 28.96
N ARG A 89 7.33 -12.60 28.04
CA ARG A 89 8.25 -13.49 27.32
C ARG A 89 9.69 -13.07 27.50
N GLU A 90 10.63 -13.96 27.21
CA GLU A 90 12.06 -13.65 27.24
C GLU A 90 12.41 -12.61 26.16
N PHE A 91 13.32 -11.70 26.49
CA PHE A 91 13.78 -10.63 25.61
C PHE A 91 14.47 -11.20 24.37
N GLN A 92 14.08 -10.70 23.20
CA GLN A 92 14.70 -11.01 21.92
C GLN A 92 15.38 -9.78 21.35
N LYS A 93 16.39 -10.01 20.52
CA LYS A 93 17.14 -8.95 19.85
C LYS A 93 16.19 -8.16 18.94
N GLY A 94 15.93 -6.90 19.28
CA GLY A 94 14.99 -6.02 18.56
C GLY A 94 13.87 -5.48 19.46
N ASP A 95 13.67 -6.09 20.63
CA ASP A 95 12.68 -5.63 21.60
C ASP A 95 13.07 -4.27 22.20
N LYS A 96 12.06 -3.48 22.55
CA LYS A 96 12.27 -2.13 23.11
C LYS A 96 12.69 -2.24 24.57
N VAL A 97 13.73 -1.51 24.95
CA VAL A 97 14.24 -1.46 26.34
C VAL A 97 13.17 -0.97 27.33
N ASN A 98 12.25 -0.11 26.88
CA ASN A 98 11.16 0.40 27.72
C ASN A 98 10.05 -0.64 28.00
N GLN A 99 10.06 -1.79 27.32
CA GLN A 99 9.12 -2.90 27.57
C GLN A 99 9.69 -3.93 28.57
N ILE A 100 10.96 -3.77 29.00
CA ILE A 100 11.62 -4.68 29.93
C ILE A 100 10.98 -4.59 31.32
N ILE A 101 10.66 -5.75 31.88
CA ILE A 101 10.17 -5.90 33.25
C ILE A 101 11.38 -6.01 34.18
N TRP A 102 11.95 -4.87 34.58
CA TRP A 102 13.12 -4.80 35.47
C TRP A 102 12.98 -5.61 36.78
N PRO A 103 11.81 -5.68 37.44
CA PRO A 103 11.64 -6.53 38.61
C PRO A 103 11.81 -8.03 38.33
N ALA A 104 11.45 -8.49 37.12
CA ALA A 104 11.65 -9.89 36.72
C ALA A 104 13.14 -10.20 36.51
N TYR A 105 13.87 -9.24 35.91
CA TYR A 105 15.32 -9.35 35.75
C TYR A 105 16.05 -9.46 37.08
N ALA A 106 15.71 -8.62 38.06
CA ALA A 106 16.33 -8.65 39.38
C ALA A 106 16.13 -9.99 40.14
N ARG A 107 15.05 -10.73 39.84
CA ARG A 107 14.71 -12.00 40.51
C ARG A 107 15.29 -13.23 39.80
N ILE A 108 15.32 -13.24 38.47
CA ILE A 108 15.58 -14.43 37.66
C ILE A 108 16.91 -14.33 36.90
N GLY A 109 17.51 -13.13 36.82
CA GLY A 109 18.74 -12.86 36.07
C GLY A 109 18.58 -12.86 34.55
N ARG A 110 17.34 -12.99 34.05
CA ARG A 110 16.98 -13.01 32.62
C ARG A 110 16.07 -11.84 32.28
N LEU A 111 16.27 -11.25 31.10
CA LEU A 111 15.46 -10.13 30.64
C LEU A 111 14.12 -10.64 30.10
N TYR A 112 13.03 -10.14 30.68
CA TYR A 112 11.67 -10.40 30.22
C TYR A 112 11.02 -9.11 29.75
N VAL A 113 10.20 -9.19 28.71
CA VAL A 113 9.41 -8.09 28.18
C VAL A 113 7.92 -8.39 28.31
N ARG A 114 7.10 -7.35 28.46
CA ARG A 114 5.64 -7.47 28.42
C ARG A 114 5.21 -7.96 27.04
N ASP A 115 4.41 -9.01 27.01
CA ASP A 115 3.81 -9.55 25.80
C ASP A 115 2.40 -8.97 25.64
N TYR A 116 2.10 -8.49 24.44
CA TYR A 116 0.86 -7.82 24.11
C TYR A 116 0.13 -8.65 23.07
N ASP A 117 -1.12 -9.02 23.35
CA ASP A 117 -1.99 -9.61 22.33
C ASP A 117 -2.64 -8.46 21.55
N TYR A 118 -2.17 -8.25 20.32
CA TYR A 118 -2.74 -7.26 19.43
C TYR A 118 -3.90 -7.91 18.69
N SER A 119 -5.14 -7.47 18.99
CA SER A 119 -6.28 -7.94 18.22
C SER A 119 -6.08 -7.54 16.75
N GLN A 120 -6.04 -8.54 15.86
CA GLN A 120 -5.99 -8.26 14.44
C GLN A 120 -7.28 -7.55 14.06
N PRO A 121 -7.22 -6.40 13.36
CA PRO A 121 -8.42 -5.74 12.92
C PRO A 121 -9.17 -6.64 11.94
N GLN A 122 -10.48 -6.76 12.16
CA GLN A 122 -11.33 -7.62 11.34
C GLN A 122 -11.52 -7.11 9.91
N ARG A 123 -11.21 -5.83 9.67
CA ARG A 123 -11.35 -5.16 8.36
C ARG A 123 -10.46 -3.93 8.28
N TYR A 124 -10.15 -3.47 7.07
CA TYR A 124 -9.53 -2.17 6.81
C TYR A 124 -10.30 -1.35 5.78
N SER A 125 -10.30 -0.02 5.93
CA SER A 125 -10.72 0.90 4.84
C SER A 125 -9.50 1.55 4.23
N LEU A 126 -9.37 1.49 2.91
CA LEU A 126 -8.32 2.14 2.14
C LEU A 126 -8.96 3.27 1.31
N VAL A 127 -8.60 4.51 1.58
CA VAL A 127 -9.11 5.67 0.84
C VAL A 127 -7.93 6.37 0.18
N PHE A 128 -7.91 6.42 -1.14
CA PHE A 128 -6.88 7.12 -1.89
C PHE A 128 -7.42 8.44 -2.44
N HIS A 129 -6.63 9.51 -2.34
CA HIS A 129 -6.98 10.80 -2.95
C HIS A 129 -5.76 11.52 -3.51
N SER A 130 -5.98 12.25 -4.61
CA SER A 130 -4.97 13.05 -5.31
C SER A 130 -5.20 14.53 -5.02
N TYR A 131 -5.09 14.94 -3.75
CA TYR A 131 -5.32 16.35 -3.38
C TYR A 131 -4.09 17.19 -3.72
N SER A 132 -4.26 18.23 -4.53
CA SER A 132 -3.21 19.20 -4.83
C SER A 132 -3.61 20.61 -4.41
N PRO A 133 -2.95 21.20 -3.39
CA PRO A 133 -3.11 22.61 -3.10
C PRO A 133 -2.72 23.45 -4.32
N SER A 134 -3.51 24.48 -4.61
CA SER A 134 -3.24 25.42 -5.69
C SER A 134 -1.80 25.95 -5.65
N GLY A 135 -1.09 25.83 -6.78
CA GLY A 135 0.28 26.31 -6.95
C GLY A 135 1.40 25.32 -6.59
N LYS A 136 1.08 24.10 -6.15
CA LYS A 136 2.08 23.02 -6.01
C LYS A 136 2.06 22.10 -7.22
N LEU A 137 3.23 21.90 -7.84
CA LEU A 137 3.40 20.91 -8.90
C LEU A 137 3.55 19.53 -8.24
N ILE A 138 2.61 18.63 -8.52
CA ILE A 138 2.74 17.21 -8.16
C ILE A 138 3.32 16.48 -9.36
N TRP A 139 4.46 15.83 -9.13
CA TRP A 139 5.16 15.09 -10.16
C TRP A 139 4.48 13.73 -10.40
N PRO A 140 4.31 13.27 -11.65
CA PRO A 140 3.70 11.98 -11.96
C PRO A 140 4.34 10.79 -11.23
N GLU A 141 5.64 10.86 -10.94
CA GLU A 141 6.37 9.82 -10.23
C GLU A 141 5.89 9.64 -8.78
N VAL A 142 5.43 10.72 -8.15
CA VAL A 142 4.91 10.72 -6.78
C VAL A 142 3.55 10.01 -6.74
N PHE A 143 2.72 10.21 -7.76
CA PHE A 143 1.49 9.45 -7.93
C PHE A 143 1.77 7.95 -8.10
N GLU A 144 2.72 7.57 -8.96
CA GLU A 144 3.09 6.15 -9.16
C GLU A 144 3.58 5.46 -7.88
N HIS A 145 4.32 6.19 -7.03
CA HIS A 145 4.72 5.69 -5.71
C HIS A 145 3.51 5.49 -4.80
N ALA A 146 2.55 6.41 -4.80
CA ALA A 146 1.36 6.28 -3.97
C ALA A 146 0.47 5.09 -4.41
N ILE A 147 0.31 4.88 -5.72
CA ILE A 147 -0.35 3.67 -6.27
C ILE A 147 0.41 2.39 -5.88
N SER A 148 1.74 2.43 -5.87
CA SER A 148 2.58 1.31 -5.41
C SER A 148 2.37 1.01 -3.92
N LEU A 149 2.19 2.03 -3.08
CA LEU A 149 1.85 1.91 -1.66
C LEU A 149 0.47 1.29 -1.43
N VAL A 150 -0.55 1.77 -2.14
CA VAL A 150 -1.91 1.20 -2.12
C VAL A 150 -1.86 -0.28 -2.50
N THR A 151 -1.10 -0.61 -3.55
CA THR A 151 -0.92 -2.00 -4.00
C THR A 151 -0.23 -2.86 -2.95
N GLY A 152 0.79 -2.33 -2.26
CA GLY A 152 1.45 -3.00 -1.15
C GLY A 152 0.51 -3.31 0.02
N LEU A 153 -0.35 -2.35 0.38
CA LEU A 153 -1.37 -2.54 1.42
C LEU A 153 -2.39 -3.62 1.04
N ILE A 154 -2.88 -3.62 -0.20
CA ILE A 154 -3.80 -4.64 -0.70
C ILE A 154 -3.18 -6.04 -0.61
N LEU A 155 -1.93 -6.20 -1.08
CA LEU A 155 -1.25 -7.50 -1.03
C LEU A 155 -1.00 -7.96 0.41
N MET A 156 -0.71 -7.04 1.31
CA MET A 156 -0.57 -7.34 2.73
C MET A 156 -1.90 -7.77 3.34
N CYS A 157 -3.02 -7.10 3.03
CA CYS A 157 -4.36 -7.55 3.44
C CYS A 157 -4.65 -8.97 2.92
N ARG A 158 -4.25 -9.28 1.67
CA ARG A 158 -4.34 -10.64 1.12
C ARG A 158 -3.51 -11.64 1.90
N ASP A 159 -2.24 -11.33 2.15
CA ASP A 159 -1.31 -12.25 2.78
C ASP A 159 -1.67 -12.51 4.26
N GLN A 160 -2.32 -11.54 4.93
CA GLN A 160 -2.88 -11.69 6.29
C GLN A 160 -4.34 -12.16 6.31
N ASN A 161 -4.98 -12.34 5.15
CA ASN A 161 -6.38 -12.71 5.02
C ASN A 161 -7.35 -11.76 5.78
N ILE A 162 -7.06 -10.45 5.75
CA ILE A 162 -7.88 -9.40 6.35
C ILE A 162 -8.79 -8.79 5.27
N PRO A 163 -10.12 -8.89 5.39
CA PRO A 163 -11.06 -8.19 4.52
C PRO A 163 -10.79 -6.69 4.46
N PHE A 164 -11.04 -6.06 3.33
CA PHE A 164 -10.85 -4.62 3.22
C PHE A 164 -11.83 -4.00 2.23
N GLU A 165 -12.01 -2.69 2.34
CA GLU A 165 -12.74 -1.88 1.38
C GLU A 165 -11.81 -0.81 0.82
N ILE A 166 -12.01 -0.43 -0.43
CA ILE A 166 -11.17 0.55 -1.11
C ILE A 166 -11.99 1.56 -1.90
N CYS A 167 -11.56 2.81 -1.89
CA CYS A 167 -12.17 3.89 -2.65
C CYS A 167 -11.13 4.93 -3.08
N GLY A 168 -11.37 5.54 -4.24
CA GLY A 168 -10.61 6.68 -4.74
C GLY A 168 -11.06 7.07 -6.15
N PRO A 169 -10.34 7.97 -6.84
CA PRO A 169 -10.66 8.38 -8.20
C PRO A 169 -10.74 7.21 -9.18
N PHE A 170 -9.89 6.19 -9.03
CA PHE A 170 -9.88 5.00 -9.89
C PHE A 170 -11.07 4.05 -9.69
N THR A 171 -11.88 4.27 -8.64
CA THR A 171 -13.18 3.59 -8.45
C THR A 171 -14.36 4.50 -8.76
N GLY A 172 -14.14 5.71 -9.28
CA GLY A 172 -15.18 6.71 -9.42
C GLY A 172 -15.79 7.15 -8.08
N TRP A 173 -15.02 7.05 -6.99
CA TRP A 173 -15.46 7.30 -5.62
C TRP A 173 -16.54 6.33 -5.10
N GLU A 174 -16.73 5.18 -5.76
CA GLU A 174 -17.54 4.08 -5.25
C GLU A 174 -16.70 3.19 -4.33
N MET A 175 -17.28 2.80 -3.19
CA MET A 175 -16.65 1.88 -2.25
C MET A 175 -16.69 0.46 -2.81
N ILE A 176 -15.52 -0.13 -3.06
CA ILE A 176 -15.41 -1.54 -3.44
C ILE A 176 -15.08 -2.35 -2.19
N GLU A 177 -15.97 -3.27 -1.83
CA GLU A 177 -15.79 -4.16 -0.69
C GLU A 177 -15.18 -5.50 -1.11
N ILE A 178 -14.11 -5.91 -0.42
CA ILE A 178 -13.40 -7.17 -0.65
C ILE A 178 -13.49 -8.02 0.62
N GLU A 179 -14.53 -8.86 0.67
CA GLU A 179 -14.71 -9.82 1.76
C GLU A 179 -13.66 -10.94 1.74
N ASN A 180 -13.26 -11.37 0.54
CA ASN A 180 -12.25 -12.40 0.35
C ASN A 180 -10.99 -11.83 -0.33
N PRO A 181 -9.95 -11.50 0.45
CA PRO A 181 -8.71 -10.90 -0.06
C PRO A 181 -7.94 -11.73 -1.08
N ARG A 182 -8.30 -13.00 -1.31
CA ARG A 182 -7.71 -13.82 -2.37
C ARG A 182 -8.16 -13.38 -3.78
N PHE A 183 -9.29 -12.68 -3.89
CA PHE A 183 -9.88 -12.23 -5.16
C PHE A 183 -9.73 -10.72 -5.34
N ILE A 184 -8.50 -10.26 -5.62
CA ILE A 184 -8.17 -8.83 -5.75
C ILE A 184 -7.91 -8.38 -7.20
N SER A 185 -8.14 -9.25 -8.18
CA SER A 185 -7.81 -8.98 -9.59
C SER A 185 -8.54 -7.76 -10.16
N GLU A 186 -9.78 -7.52 -9.74
CA GLU A 186 -10.58 -6.38 -10.20
C GLU A 186 -10.01 -5.06 -9.67
N VAL A 187 -9.72 -5.01 -8.37
CA VAL A 187 -9.09 -3.82 -7.74
C VAL A 187 -7.70 -3.57 -8.33
N LEU A 188 -6.88 -4.61 -8.54
CA LEU A 188 -5.57 -4.46 -9.18
C LEU A 188 -5.69 -3.96 -10.64
N LYS A 189 -6.77 -4.32 -11.34
CA LYS A 189 -7.06 -3.79 -12.67
C LYS A 189 -7.41 -2.30 -12.61
N CYS A 190 -8.26 -1.88 -11.66
CA CYS A 190 -8.55 -0.46 -11.43
C CYS A 190 -7.27 0.34 -11.15
N LEU A 191 -6.37 -0.17 -10.31
CA LEU A 191 -5.08 0.48 -10.02
C LEU A 191 -4.14 0.49 -11.24
N ALA A 192 -4.16 -0.55 -12.08
CA ALA A 192 -3.40 -0.57 -13.31
C ALA A 192 -3.87 0.48 -14.32
N GLU A 193 -5.18 0.78 -14.34
CA GLU A 193 -5.80 1.76 -15.24
C GLU A 193 -5.89 3.17 -14.64
N ALA A 194 -5.56 3.34 -13.36
CA ALA A 194 -5.60 4.62 -12.66
C ALA A 194 -4.78 5.70 -13.39
N GLN A 195 -5.31 6.91 -13.44
CA GLN A 195 -4.62 8.07 -14.00
C GLN A 195 -4.48 9.15 -12.93
N HIS A 196 -3.41 9.92 -13.02
CA HIS A 196 -3.19 11.06 -12.14
C HIS A 196 -4.14 12.18 -12.56
N ASP A 197 -5.10 12.50 -11.71
CA ASP A 197 -6.07 13.57 -11.90
C ASP A 197 -6.21 14.34 -10.58
N PRO A 198 -5.41 15.39 -10.36
CA PRO A 198 -5.34 16.08 -9.08
C PRO A 198 -6.58 16.94 -8.83
N GLU A 199 -7.19 16.71 -7.66
CA GLU A 199 -8.36 17.43 -7.16
C GLU A 199 -7.96 18.63 -6.30
N SER A 200 -8.75 19.71 -6.39
CA SER A 200 -8.48 20.98 -5.69
C SER A 200 -9.12 21.07 -4.30
N ASP A 201 -10.04 20.17 -3.97
CA ASP A 201 -10.75 20.12 -2.69
C ASP A 201 -10.72 18.71 -2.08
N LEU A 202 -11.23 18.59 -0.86
CA LEU A 202 -11.31 17.35 -0.09
C LEU A 202 -12.76 17.00 0.26
N GLU A 203 -13.74 17.60 -0.42
CA GLU A 203 -15.15 17.43 -0.08
C GLU A 203 -15.59 15.99 -0.30
N VAL A 204 -15.19 15.41 -1.44
CA VAL A 204 -15.50 14.03 -1.79
C VAL A 204 -14.88 13.05 -0.79
N VAL A 205 -13.59 13.24 -0.47
CA VAL A 205 -12.88 12.44 0.56
C VAL A 205 -13.60 12.53 1.90
N SER A 206 -13.97 13.73 2.32
CA SER A 206 -14.67 13.95 3.60
C SER A 206 -16.03 13.27 3.62
N LYS A 207 -16.78 13.31 2.52
CA LYS A 207 -18.06 12.62 2.38
C LYS A 207 -17.90 11.11 2.47
N VAL A 208 -16.93 10.53 1.75
CA VAL A 208 -16.62 9.10 1.79
C VAL A 208 -16.29 8.68 3.22
N LEU A 209 -15.40 9.41 3.89
CA LEU A 209 -15.00 9.15 5.28
C LEU A 209 -16.18 9.18 6.27
N MET A 210 -17.14 10.09 6.09
CA MET A 210 -18.34 10.16 6.92
C MET A 210 -19.35 9.03 6.62
N THR A 211 -19.32 8.46 5.41
CA THR A 211 -20.20 7.35 5.02
C THR A 211 -19.68 5.97 5.41
N LEU A 212 -18.39 5.85 5.76
CA LEU A 212 -17.80 4.58 6.19
C LEU A 212 -18.52 4.05 7.44
N SER A 213 -19.00 2.81 7.39
CA SER A 213 -19.57 2.11 8.55
C SER A 213 -18.46 1.50 9.43
N GLY A 214 -18.80 1.05 10.64
CA GLY A 214 -17.88 0.30 11.50
C GLY A 214 -16.89 1.14 12.34
N THR A 215 -15.97 0.45 13.00
CA THR A 215 -14.91 1.03 13.85
C THR A 215 -13.51 0.64 13.39
N HIS A 216 -13.41 -0.06 12.26
CA HIS A 216 -12.14 -0.53 11.73
C HIS A 216 -11.20 0.62 11.35
N PRO A 217 -9.87 0.40 11.40
CA PRO A 217 -8.89 1.41 11.02
C PRO A 217 -9.03 1.83 9.56
N VAL A 218 -8.89 3.13 9.32
CA VAL A 218 -8.92 3.73 7.98
C VAL A 218 -7.52 4.18 7.60
N PHE A 219 -7.05 3.82 6.41
CA PHE A 219 -5.84 4.34 5.79
C PHE A 219 -6.24 5.35 4.72
N VAL A 220 -5.91 6.62 4.93
CA VAL A 220 -6.08 7.68 3.93
C VAL A 220 -4.73 7.92 3.28
N ILE A 221 -4.63 7.68 1.98
CA ILE A 221 -3.37 7.63 1.23
C ILE A 221 -3.40 8.74 0.19
N SER A 222 -2.31 9.50 0.10
CA SER A 222 -2.15 10.55 -0.91
C SER A 222 -0.72 10.66 -1.38
N GLU A 223 -0.54 11.15 -2.60
CA GLU A 223 0.75 11.63 -3.10
C GLU A 223 1.20 12.95 -2.44
N ALA A 224 0.27 13.75 -1.90
CA ALA A 224 0.59 15.00 -1.23
C ALA A 224 1.00 14.76 0.21
N SER A 225 1.96 15.57 0.70
CA SER A 225 2.41 15.48 2.09
C SER A 225 1.25 15.64 3.07
N VAL A 226 1.22 14.77 4.09
CA VAL A 226 0.13 14.71 5.07
C VAL A 226 -0.13 16.07 5.73
N ASP A 227 0.91 16.90 5.93
CA ASP A 227 0.77 18.23 6.55
C ASP A 227 -0.12 19.20 5.74
N THR A 228 -0.38 18.90 4.47
CA THR A 228 -1.18 19.77 3.60
C THR A 228 -2.68 19.50 3.68
N TRP A 229 -3.09 18.32 4.16
CA TRP A 229 -4.49 17.86 4.09
C TRP A 229 -5.01 17.19 5.37
N ALA A 230 -4.18 16.61 6.24
CA ALA A 230 -4.66 15.86 7.40
C ALA A 230 -5.54 16.69 8.34
N ASP A 231 -5.21 17.96 8.56
CA ASP A 231 -5.99 18.82 9.45
C ASP A 231 -7.38 19.14 8.90
N LYS A 232 -7.54 19.13 7.58
CA LYS A 232 -8.81 19.39 6.87
C LYS A 232 -9.77 18.20 6.90
N LEU A 233 -9.26 16.99 7.19
CA LEU A 233 -10.10 15.81 7.28
C LEU A 233 -11.06 15.85 8.47
N PRO A 234 -12.29 15.31 8.31
CA PRO A 234 -13.24 15.22 9.39
C PRO A 234 -12.69 14.43 10.57
N GLN A 235 -13.13 14.78 11.78
CA GLN A 235 -12.85 13.95 12.96
C GLN A 235 -13.83 12.79 12.98
N LEU A 236 -13.31 11.57 12.96
CA LEU A 236 -14.11 10.36 13.09
C LEU A 236 -13.81 9.70 14.44
N PRO A 237 -14.78 8.99 15.05
CA PRO A 237 -14.58 8.22 16.28
C PRO A 237 -13.80 6.90 16.02
N ARG A 238 -12.81 6.93 15.13
CA ARG A 238 -11.96 5.79 14.76
C ARG A 238 -10.56 6.27 14.42
N VAL A 239 -9.60 5.34 14.36
CA VAL A 239 -8.21 5.66 13.99
C VAL A 239 -8.14 5.94 12.49
N ILE A 240 -7.59 7.12 12.14
CA ILE A 240 -7.28 7.49 10.76
C ILE A 240 -5.76 7.50 10.61
N ASN A 241 -5.24 6.57 9.82
CA ASN A 241 -3.84 6.49 9.43
C ASN A 241 -3.65 7.28 8.13
N CYS A 242 -3.07 8.48 8.22
CA CYS A 242 -2.74 9.27 7.04
C CYS A 242 -1.38 8.82 6.49
N VAL A 243 -1.31 8.49 5.21
CA VAL A 243 -0.13 7.95 4.54
C VAL A 243 0.25 8.87 3.39
N ASP A 244 1.48 9.35 3.38
CA ASP A 244 2.09 9.94 2.20
C ASP A 244 3.31 9.13 1.75
N ASN A 245 4.00 9.59 0.70
CA ASN A 245 5.17 8.91 0.14
C ASN A 245 6.44 8.98 1.00
N GLU A 246 6.49 9.85 2.01
CA GLU A 246 7.69 10.06 2.84
C GLU A 246 7.48 9.55 4.29
N VAL A 247 6.25 9.59 4.80
CA VAL A 247 5.93 9.41 6.22
C VAL A 247 4.50 8.86 6.41
N LEU A 248 4.34 7.92 7.35
CA LEU A 248 3.04 7.58 7.93
C LEU A 248 2.76 8.54 9.11
N LYS A 249 1.61 9.22 9.15
CA LYS A 249 1.16 10.05 10.29
C LYS A 249 -0.28 9.69 10.69
N SER A 250 -0.53 9.30 11.93
CA SER A 250 -1.90 8.96 12.39
C SER A 250 -2.62 10.17 13.03
N LYS A 251 -3.89 10.43 12.66
CA LYS A 251 -4.78 11.37 13.35
C LYS A 251 -5.70 10.59 14.30
N LYS A 252 -5.65 10.90 15.60
CA LYS A 252 -6.48 10.25 16.63
C LYS A 252 -7.84 10.95 16.79
N PRO A 253 -8.90 10.21 17.17
CA PRO A 253 -10.15 10.81 17.64
C PRO A 253 -9.89 11.66 18.90
N LYS A 254 -10.55 12.83 19.02
CA LYS A 254 -10.56 13.58 20.28
C LYS A 254 -11.39 12.81 21.31
N LEU A 255 -10.75 12.35 22.39
CA LEU A 255 -11.37 11.62 23.52
C LEU A 255 -12.44 12.42 24.31
N LYS A 256 -12.76 13.67 23.95
CA LYS A 256 -13.67 14.54 24.72
C LYS A 256 -15.16 14.24 24.51
N ASP A 257 -15.52 13.42 23.53
CA ASP A 257 -16.93 13.10 23.22
C ASP A 257 -17.38 11.70 23.68
N PHE A 258 -16.52 10.95 24.38
CA PHE A 258 -16.97 9.79 25.13
C PHE A 258 -17.66 10.25 26.41
N ARG A 259 -18.96 10.56 26.33
CA ARG A 259 -19.81 10.43 27.52
C ARG A 259 -19.70 8.96 27.93
N SER A 260 -19.06 8.68 29.06
CA SER A 260 -19.19 7.39 29.72
C SER A 260 -20.68 7.18 29.98
N VAL A 261 -21.33 6.34 29.18
CA VAL A 261 -22.61 5.78 29.60
C VAL A 261 -22.22 4.64 30.53
N ALA A 262 -22.41 4.89 31.82
CA ALA A 262 -22.38 3.88 32.87
C ALA A 262 -23.50 2.85 32.66
#